data_AF-A0A842F4Z3-F1
#
_entry.id   AF-A0A842F4Z3-F1
#
_cell.length_a   1.000
_cell.length_b   1.000
_cell.length_c   1.000
_cell.angle_alpha   90.00
_cell.angle_beta   90.00
_cell.angle_gamma   90.00
#
_symmetry.space_group_name_H-M   'P 1'
#
loop_
_entity.id
_entity.type
_entity.pdbx_description
1 polymer ?
#
loop_
_entity_poly.entity_id
_entity_poly.type
_entity_poly.pdbx_seq_one_letter_code
_entity_poly.pdbx_strand_id
1 'polypeptide(L)'
;LLMSRFKEEMGAGLNPREAVHATYRTAGKTVIYSGVAVLVAFTSLYFVQFDLYRSAVAVGVGIVVLLAALYTLVPFFMSTLGTHLFWPLNKNISHKENKIWGAAGKFTFARPWIALLIVAAITLPPILLHTGTESFNSLDEISDKYPSKKGFEIVSDSFGAGQVAPTQIFIENDDNMRTTDYIAQIEKISDDLSHLIGIDMVM
;
A
#
# COMPACT_ATOMS: atom_id res chain seq x y z
N LEU A 1 14.56 15.61 -4.77
CA LEU A 1 15.68 16.03 -3.89
C LEU A 1 17.01 16.10 -4.65
N LEU A 2 17.51 14.98 -5.20
CA LEU A 2 18.81 14.94 -5.91
C LEU A 2 18.94 16.02 -7.00
N MET A 3 17.95 16.16 -7.86
CA MET A 3 17.96 17.18 -8.93
C MET A 3 18.04 18.62 -8.40
N SER A 4 17.32 18.93 -7.31
CA SER A 4 17.32 20.27 -6.72
C SER A 4 18.67 20.59 -6.08
N ARG A 5 19.26 19.65 -5.33
CA ARG A 5 20.62 19.82 -4.80
C ARG A 5 21.67 19.90 -5.91
N PHE A 6 21.59 19.05 -6.93
CA PHE A 6 22.49 19.12 -8.08
C PHE A 6 22.41 20.49 -8.78
N LYS A 7 21.22 21.06 -8.91
CA LYS A 7 21.03 22.41 -9.44
C LYS A 7 21.66 23.49 -8.55
N GLU A 8 21.52 23.38 -7.22
CA GLU A 8 22.14 24.30 -6.27
C GLU A 8 23.68 24.25 -6.34
N GLU A 9 24.26 23.06 -6.36
CA GLU A 9 25.71 22.84 -6.44
C GLU A 9 26.28 23.33 -7.78
N MET A 10 25.58 23.08 -8.90
CA MET A 10 25.93 23.64 -10.21
C MET A 10 25.79 25.18 -10.23
N GLY A 11 24.77 25.73 -9.56
CA GLY A 11 24.58 27.17 -9.42
C GLY A 11 25.64 27.85 -8.55
N ALA A 12 26.30 27.10 -7.66
CA ALA A 12 27.46 27.54 -6.88
C ALA A 12 28.77 27.53 -7.68
N GLY A 13 28.75 27.12 -8.95
CA GLY A 13 29.90 27.15 -9.86
C GLY A 13 30.74 25.87 -9.87
N LEU A 14 30.27 24.78 -9.28
CA LEU A 14 30.99 23.49 -9.31
C LEU A 14 30.92 22.85 -10.70
N ASN A 15 31.98 22.10 -11.05
CA ASN A 15 31.97 21.28 -12.26
C ASN A 15 30.94 20.15 -12.14
N PRO A 16 30.35 19.64 -13.24
CA PRO A 16 29.31 18.60 -13.18
C PRO A 16 29.66 17.37 -12.34
N ARG A 17 30.91 16.90 -12.40
CA ARG A 17 31.37 15.75 -11.60
C ARG A 17 31.45 16.08 -10.11
N GLU A 18 31.92 17.27 -9.76
CA GLU A 18 32.02 17.73 -8.38
C GLU A 18 30.63 17.99 -7.78
N ALA A 19 29.73 18.61 -8.57
CA ALA A 19 28.36 18.84 -8.18
C ALA A 19 27.59 17.54 -7.93
N VAL A 20 27.82 16.49 -8.74
CA VAL A 20 27.29 15.14 -8.47
C VAL A 20 27.82 14.64 -7.12
N HIS A 21 29.13 14.68 -6.89
CA HIS A 21 29.72 14.19 -5.64
C HIS A 21 29.17 14.92 -4.40
N ALA A 22 29.07 16.26 -4.46
CA ALA A 22 28.49 17.07 -3.39
C ALA A 22 27.01 16.73 -3.13
N THR A 23 26.23 16.52 -4.20
CA THR A 23 24.82 16.13 -4.14
C THR A 23 24.64 14.78 -3.44
N TYR A 24 25.44 13.77 -3.78
CA TYR A 24 25.32 12.44 -3.15
C TYR A 24 25.82 12.43 -1.71
N ARG A 25 26.80 13.28 -1.36
CA ARG A 25 27.29 13.42 0.01
C ARG A 25 26.21 13.91 0.98
N THR A 26 25.25 14.72 0.48
CA THR A 26 24.15 15.29 1.26
C THR A 26 22.82 14.58 0.95
N ALA A 27 22.20 14.90 -0.19
CA ALA A 27 20.91 14.37 -0.59
C ALA A 27 20.93 12.87 -0.88
N GLY A 28 22.04 12.32 -1.38
CA GLY A 28 22.17 10.87 -1.63
C GLY A 28 21.93 10.03 -0.38
N LYS A 29 22.46 10.47 0.77
CA LYS A 29 22.23 9.84 2.07
C LYS A 29 20.76 9.92 2.49
N THR A 30 20.11 11.08 2.31
CA THR A 30 18.69 11.23 2.63
C THR A 30 17.82 10.29 1.77
N VAL A 31 18.13 10.17 0.48
CA VAL A 31 17.39 9.29 -0.43
C VAL A 31 17.54 7.82 -0.03
N ILE A 32 18.74 7.36 0.33
CA ILE A 32 18.92 5.95 0.69
C ILE A 32 18.22 5.61 2.01
N TYR A 33 18.26 6.49 3.02
CA TYR A 33 17.53 6.27 4.27
C TYR A 33 16.02 6.20 4.05
N SER A 34 15.48 7.11 3.23
CA SER A 34 14.07 7.12 2.88
C SER A 34 13.68 5.86 2.09
N GLY A 35 14.47 5.46 1.10
CA GLY A 35 14.21 4.26 0.31
C GLY A 35 14.28 2.96 1.12
N VAL A 36 15.26 2.85 2.03
CA VAL A 36 15.38 1.69 2.92
C VAL A 36 14.18 1.59 3.87
N ALA A 37 13.69 2.71 4.41
CA ALA A 37 12.50 2.69 5.25
C ALA A 37 11.27 2.12 4.52
N VAL A 38 11.06 2.54 3.26
CA VAL A 38 9.96 2.03 2.43
C VAL A 38 10.19 0.56 2.05
N LEU A 39 11.44 0.17 1.75
CA LEU A 39 11.79 -1.22 1.47
C LEU A 39 11.47 -2.13 2.67
N VAL A 40 11.81 -1.71 3.89
CA VAL A 40 11.48 -2.46 5.12
C VAL A 40 9.96 -2.57 5.30
N ALA A 41 9.21 -1.49 5.07
CA ALA A 41 7.76 -1.51 5.17
C ALA A 41 7.11 -2.53 4.22
N PHE A 42 7.50 -2.55 2.94
CA PHE A 42 6.97 -3.52 1.97
C PHE A 42 7.50 -4.94 2.21
N THR A 43 8.74 -5.10 2.68
CA THR A 43 9.28 -6.43 3.00
C THR A 43 8.57 -7.04 4.21
N SER A 44 8.10 -6.22 5.16
CA SER A 44 7.32 -6.69 6.30
C SER A 44 6.00 -7.35 5.89
N LEU A 45 5.47 -7.07 4.68
CA LEU A 45 4.27 -7.75 4.16
C LEU A 45 4.52 -9.24 3.88
N TYR A 46 5.78 -9.70 3.87
CA TYR A 46 6.10 -11.12 3.74
C TYR A 46 5.49 -11.97 4.86
N PHE A 47 5.28 -11.38 6.04
CA PHE A 47 4.68 -12.04 7.20
C PHE A 47 3.14 -12.10 7.15
N VAL A 48 2.50 -11.48 6.16
CA VAL A 48 1.04 -11.51 6.00
C VAL A 48 0.63 -12.86 5.43
N GLN A 49 -0.39 -13.48 6.04
CA GLN A 49 -0.93 -14.78 5.61
C GLN A 49 -1.81 -14.69 4.36
N PHE A 50 -2.42 -13.53 4.12
CA PHE A 50 -3.25 -13.33 2.94
C PHE A 50 -2.39 -13.06 1.70
N ASP A 51 -2.44 -13.98 0.73
CA ASP A 51 -1.55 -13.99 -0.42
C ASP A 51 -1.64 -12.73 -1.29
N LEU A 52 -2.82 -12.11 -1.39
CA LEU A 52 -3.00 -10.85 -2.13
C LEU A 52 -2.10 -9.75 -1.55
N TYR A 53 -2.08 -9.57 -0.23
CA TYR A 53 -1.21 -8.57 0.41
C TYR A 53 0.24 -9.01 0.44
N ARG A 54 0.51 -10.31 0.61
CA ARG A 54 1.87 -10.85 0.55
C ARG A 54 2.53 -10.62 -0.82
N SER A 55 1.76 -10.64 -1.91
CA SER A 55 2.25 -10.36 -3.26
C SER A 55 2.88 -8.96 -3.39
N ALA A 56 2.46 -7.99 -2.56
CA ALA A 56 3.01 -6.64 -2.57
C ALA A 56 4.48 -6.57 -2.12
N VAL A 57 5.06 -7.65 -1.57
CA VAL A 57 6.51 -7.79 -1.37
C VAL A 57 7.29 -7.59 -2.69
N ALA A 58 6.68 -7.88 -3.85
CA ALA A 58 7.28 -7.61 -5.16
C ALA A 58 7.62 -6.12 -5.37
N VAL A 59 6.88 -5.20 -4.73
CA VAL A 59 7.21 -3.76 -4.73
C VAL A 59 8.56 -3.51 -4.06
N GLY A 60 8.92 -4.29 -3.04
CA GLY A 60 10.24 -4.27 -2.40
C GLY A 60 11.38 -4.49 -3.39
N VAL A 61 11.23 -5.44 -4.32
CA VAL A 61 12.19 -5.67 -5.41
C VAL A 61 12.29 -4.44 -6.31
N GLY A 62 11.14 -3.84 -6.66
CA GLY A 62 11.10 -2.59 -7.41
C GLY A 62 11.85 -1.44 -6.72
N ILE A 63 11.80 -1.36 -5.39
CA ILE A 63 12.53 -0.35 -4.61
C ILE A 63 14.04 -0.60 -4.66
N VAL A 64 14.50 -1.86 -4.62
CA VAL A 64 15.92 -2.18 -4.78
C VAL A 64 16.42 -1.74 -6.15
N VAL A 65 15.68 -2.06 -7.21
CA VAL A 65 16.01 -1.66 -8.59
C VAL A 65 16.00 -0.14 -8.72
N LEU A 66 15.01 0.54 -8.13
CA LEU A 66 14.93 1.99 -8.08
C LEU A 66 16.17 2.59 -7.40
N LEU A 67 16.56 2.11 -6.23
CA LEU A 67 17.74 2.60 -5.51
C LEU A 67 19.02 2.37 -6.32
N ALA A 68 19.16 1.21 -6.96
CA ALA A 68 20.27 0.94 -7.87
C ALA A 68 20.30 1.93 -9.04
N ALA A 69 19.16 2.19 -9.70
CA ALA A 69 19.06 3.17 -10.78
C ALA A 69 19.37 4.60 -10.30
N LEU A 70 18.92 4.96 -9.09
CA LEU A 70 19.23 6.26 -8.47
C LEU A 70 20.72 6.42 -8.19
N TYR A 71 21.48 5.35 -7.94
CA TYR A 71 22.93 5.44 -7.69
C TYR A 71 23.80 5.19 -8.92
N THR A 72 23.23 4.74 -10.04
CA THR A 72 23.96 4.40 -11.26
C THR A 72 23.55 5.29 -12.44
N LEU A 73 22.29 5.22 -12.86
CA LEU A 73 21.76 5.98 -14.00
C LEU A 73 21.71 7.47 -13.71
N VAL A 74 21.17 7.88 -12.56
CA VAL A 74 21.02 9.31 -12.24
C VAL A 74 22.37 10.05 -12.21
N PRO A 75 23.41 9.60 -11.49
CA PRO A 75 24.69 10.30 -11.49
C PRO A 75 25.36 10.26 -12.87
N PHE A 76 25.18 9.17 -13.65
CA PHE A 76 25.65 9.10 -15.03
C PHE A 76 25.06 10.22 -15.89
N PHE A 77 23.73 10.38 -15.87
CA PHE A 77 23.06 11.45 -16.63
C PHE A 77 23.39 12.84 -16.10
N MET A 78 23.46 13.03 -14.78
CA MET A 78 23.87 14.32 -14.19
C MET A 78 25.29 14.72 -14.61
N SER A 79 26.24 13.77 -14.61
CA SER A 79 27.62 14.05 -14.99
C SER A 79 27.80 14.26 -16.50
N THR A 80 26.96 13.65 -17.35
CA THR A 80 27.09 13.72 -18.81
C THR A 80 26.35 14.92 -19.41
N LEU A 81 25.11 15.17 -18.96
CA LEU A 81 24.29 16.28 -19.46
C LEU A 81 24.61 17.61 -18.77
N GLY A 82 25.05 17.58 -17.51
CA GLY A 82 25.45 18.77 -16.76
C GLY A 82 24.40 19.88 -16.81
N THR A 83 24.77 21.03 -17.37
CA THR A 83 23.90 22.22 -17.51
C THR A 83 22.75 22.04 -18.50
N HIS A 84 22.89 21.17 -19.51
CA HIS A 84 21.82 20.89 -20.47
C HIS A 84 20.59 20.24 -19.81
N LEU A 85 20.77 19.58 -18.66
CA LEU A 85 19.70 18.99 -17.88
C LEU A 85 18.65 20.01 -17.40
N PHE A 86 19.02 21.30 -17.34
CA PHE A 86 18.17 22.38 -16.86
C PHE A 86 17.62 23.27 -17.98
N TRP A 87 17.91 22.96 -19.24
CA TRP A 87 17.36 23.68 -20.39
C TRP A 87 15.88 23.33 -20.59
N PRO A 88 14.95 24.28 -20.85
CA PRO A 88 15.10 25.73 -21.06
C PRO A 88 14.95 26.58 -19.79
N LEU A 89 14.81 25.97 -18.61
CA LEU A 89 14.58 26.64 -17.32
C LEU A 89 15.88 27.24 -16.74
N ASN A 90 16.44 28.21 -17.46
CA ASN A 90 17.72 28.88 -17.17
C ASN A 90 17.61 29.99 -16.08
N LYS A 91 16.50 30.04 -15.34
CA LYS A 91 16.30 31.06 -14.31
C LYS A 91 16.84 30.56 -12.98
N ASN A 92 17.71 31.37 -12.37
CA ASN A 92 18.25 31.17 -11.03
C ASN A 92 17.09 31.03 -10.04
N ILE A 93 16.72 29.80 -9.69
CA ILE A 93 15.68 29.52 -8.68
C ILE A 93 16.37 29.68 -7.33
N SER A 94 16.70 30.92 -6.97
CA SER A 94 16.89 31.24 -5.56
C SER A 94 15.56 30.89 -4.89
N HIS A 95 15.58 29.87 -4.04
CA HIS A 95 14.42 29.46 -3.26
C HIS A 95 13.98 30.65 -2.40
N LYS A 96 13.08 31.49 -2.93
CA LYS A 96 12.39 32.49 -2.11
C LYS A 96 11.59 31.71 -1.08
N GLU A 97 11.95 31.85 0.19
CA GLU A 97 11.16 31.31 1.29
C GLU A 97 9.71 31.69 1.08
N ASN A 98 8.86 30.67 0.95
CA ASN A 98 7.45 30.91 0.79
C ASN A 98 6.89 31.34 2.16
N LYS A 99 6.44 32.60 2.23
CA LYS A 99 5.97 33.26 3.44
C LYS A 99 4.87 32.49 4.17
N ILE A 100 4.08 31.71 3.44
CA ILE A 100 3.01 30.87 4.00
C ILE A 100 3.61 29.75 4.87
N TRP A 101 4.63 29.04 4.35
CA TRP A 101 5.32 28.00 5.11
C TRP A 101 6.10 28.57 6.28
N GLY A 102 6.73 29.74 6.10
CA GLY A 102 7.39 30.45 7.20
C GLY A 102 6.42 30.87 8.31
N ALA A 103 5.24 31.37 7.94
CA ALA A 103 4.19 31.73 8.90
C ALA A 103 3.62 30.50 9.63
N ALA A 104 3.34 29.42 8.90
CA ALA A 104 2.87 28.15 9.46
C ALA A 104 3.88 27.54 10.44
N GLY A 105 5.17 27.54 10.08
CA GLY A 105 6.25 27.10 10.97
C GLY A 105 6.32 27.94 12.24
N LYS A 106 6.34 29.27 12.11
CA LYS A 106 6.34 30.19 13.27
C LYS A 106 5.13 29.98 14.17
N PHE A 107 3.94 29.81 13.60
CA PHE A 107 2.72 29.54 14.35
C PHE A 107 2.80 28.22 15.14
N THR A 108 3.33 27.16 14.51
CA THR A 108 3.49 25.84 15.13
C THR A 108 4.43 25.90 16.34
N PHE A 109 5.57 26.60 16.23
CA PHE A 109 6.49 26.78 17.36
C PHE A 109 5.96 27.73 18.43
N ALA A 110 5.25 28.79 18.05
CA ALA A 110 4.71 29.76 19.00
C ALA A 110 3.55 29.19 19.83
N ARG A 111 2.77 28.26 19.27
CA ARG A 111 1.56 27.70 19.90
C ARG A 111 1.43 26.18 19.64
N PRO A 112 2.33 25.35 20.20
CA PRO A 112 2.39 23.92 19.90
C PRO A 112 1.10 23.18 20.29
N TRP A 113 0.48 23.52 21.42
CA TRP A 113 -0.78 22.91 21.87
C TRP A 113 -1.96 23.20 20.95
N ILE A 114 -2.04 24.42 20.41
CA ILE A 114 -3.11 24.79 19.47
C ILE A 114 -2.89 24.08 18.13
N ALA A 115 -1.65 24.01 17.65
CA ALA A 115 -1.33 23.25 16.44
C ALA A 115 -1.70 21.76 16.59
N LEU A 116 -1.38 21.17 17.75
CA LEU A 116 -1.73 19.79 18.08
C LEU A 116 -3.26 19.60 18.11
N LEU A 117 -4.00 20.51 18.75
CA LEU A 117 -5.45 20.48 18.81
C LEU A 117 -6.07 20.58 17.40
N ILE A 118 -5.54 21.44 16.52
CA ILE A 118 -6.01 21.54 15.13
C ILE A 118 -5.79 20.22 14.38
N VAL A 119 -4.59 19.63 14.47
CA VAL A 119 -4.31 18.33 13.84
C VAL A 119 -5.25 17.27 14.39
N ALA A 120 -5.38 17.19 15.71
CA ALA A 120 -6.26 16.26 16.40
C ALA A 120 -7.73 16.42 15.98
N ALA A 121 -8.23 17.65 15.88
CA ALA A 121 -9.59 17.94 15.44
C ALA A 121 -9.86 17.49 14.00
N ILE A 122 -8.83 17.43 13.15
CA ILE A 122 -8.96 16.95 11.77
C ILE A 122 -8.80 15.43 11.70
N THR A 123 -7.87 14.84 12.46
CA THR A 123 -7.53 13.41 12.35
C THR A 123 -8.37 12.50 13.23
N LEU A 124 -8.80 12.93 14.43
CA LEU A 124 -9.57 12.06 15.33
C LEU A 124 -11.00 11.75 14.84
N PRO A 125 -11.78 12.69 14.28
CA PRO A 125 -13.15 12.38 13.87
C PRO A 125 -13.24 11.19 12.89
N PRO A 126 -12.47 11.12 11.79
CA PRO A 126 -12.55 9.96 10.91
C PRO A 126 -12.09 8.66 11.58
N ILE A 127 -11.19 8.71 12.58
CA ILE A 127 -10.75 7.52 13.32
C ILE A 127 -11.85 7.03 14.27
N LEU A 128 -12.49 7.94 14.99
CA LEU A 128 -13.50 7.61 16.01
C LEU A 128 -14.88 7.32 15.42
N LEU A 129 -15.21 7.93 14.29
CA LEU A 129 -16.50 7.77 13.61
C LEU A 129 -16.48 6.65 12.57
N HIS A 130 -15.35 5.95 12.39
CA HIS A 130 -15.28 4.81 11.49
C HIS A 130 -16.04 3.63 12.07
N THR A 131 -17.24 3.38 11.56
CA THR A 131 -18.08 2.22 11.89
C THR A 131 -18.02 1.16 10.80
N GLY A 132 -16.87 1.00 10.15
CA GLY A 132 -16.70 0.06 9.04
C GLY A 132 -17.13 -1.36 9.46
N THR A 133 -17.99 -1.98 8.66
CA THR A 133 -18.31 -3.40 8.77
C THR A 133 -17.26 -4.18 7.98
N GLU A 134 -16.54 -5.09 8.62
CA GLU A 134 -15.61 -5.99 7.95
C GLU A 134 -16.41 -6.90 7.00
N SER A 135 -16.19 -6.76 5.69
CA SER A 135 -16.78 -7.60 4.66
C SER A 135 -15.67 -8.45 4.03
N PHE A 136 -15.88 -9.76 4.00
CA PHE A 136 -15.03 -10.70 3.27
C PHE A 136 -15.57 -10.98 1.85
N ASN A 137 -16.56 -10.21 1.40
CA ASN A 137 -17.14 -10.35 0.07
C ASN A 137 -16.25 -9.65 -0.97
N SER A 138 -15.46 -10.43 -1.70
CA SER A 138 -14.59 -9.90 -2.76
C SER A 138 -15.35 -9.17 -3.88
N LEU A 139 -16.67 -9.38 -4.03
CA LEU A 139 -17.47 -8.65 -5.00
C LEU A 139 -17.63 -7.17 -4.64
N ASP A 140 -17.52 -6.81 -3.36
CA ASP A 140 -17.58 -5.42 -2.90
C ASP A 140 -16.39 -4.61 -3.44
N GLU A 141 -15.25 -5.27 -3.72
CA GLU A 141 -14.08 -4.64 -4.34
C GLU A 141 -14.27 -4.39 -5.85
N ILE A 142 -15.25 -5.04 -6.47
CA ILE A 142 -15.55 -4.90 -7.89
C ILE A 142 -16.58 -3.80 -8.10
N SER A 143 -16.35 -2.93 -9.09
CA SER A 143 -17.28 -1.84 -9.41
C SER A 143 -18.63 -2.36 -9.93
N ASP A 144 -19.72 -1.74 -9.48
CA ASP A 144 -21.10 -2.03 -9.90
C ASP A 144 -21.36 -1.79 -11.40
N LYS A 145 -20.39 -1.23 -12.12
CA LYS A 145 -20.48 -1.05 -13.58
C LYS A 145 -20.39 -2.37 -14.34
N TYR A 146 -19.77 -3.40 -13.76
CA TYR A 146 -19.52 -4.66 -14.47
C TYR A 146 -20.78 -5.55 -14.49
N PRO A 147 -21.22 -6.02 -15.67
CA PRO A 147 -22.37 -6.92 -15.78
C PRO A 147 -22.21 -8.24 -15.02
N SER A 148 -20.97 -8.71 -14.82
CA SER A 148 -20.66 -9.93 -14.06
C SER A 148 -21.05 -9.81 -12.59
N LYS A 149 -20.75 -8.67 -11.94
CA LYS A 149 -21.15 -8.42 -10.54
C LYS A 149 -22.67 -8.40 -10.42
N LYS A 150 -23.35 -7.64 -11.29
CA LYS A 150 -24.82 -7.58 -11.33
C LYS A 150 -25.46 -8.93 -11.56
N GLY A 151 -24.90 -9.73 -12.47
CA GLY A 151 -25.39 -11.08 -12.74
C GLY A 151 -25.28 -11.97 -11.50
N PHE A 152 -24.15 -11.92 -10.81
CA PHE A 152 -23.96 -12.66 -9.56
C PHE A 152 -24.95 -12.20 -8.47
N GLU A 153 -25.11 -10.88 -8.29
CA GLU A 153 -26.05 -10.31 -7.32
C GLU A 153 -27.49 -10.75 -7.60
N ILE A 154 -27.94 -10.69 -8.86
CA ILE A 154 -29.29 -11.16 -9.23
C ILE A 154 -29.51 -12.63 -8.85
N VAL A 155 -28.52 -13.49 -9.12
CA VAL A 155 -28.63 -14.91 -8.78
C VAL A 155 -28.61 -15.10 -7.27
N SER A 156 -27.73 -14.39 -6.55
CA SER A 156 -27.64 -14.43 -5.08
C SER A 156 -28.94 -13.94 -4.42
N ASP A 157 -29.55 -12.88 -4.93
CA ASP A 157 -30.80 -12.31 -4.41
C ASP A 157 -32.00 -13.21 -4.73
N SER A 158 -31.99 -13.88 -5.90
CA SER A 158 -33.12 -14.72 -6.35
C SER A 158 -33.11 -16.12 -5.73
N PHE A 159 -31.92 -16.68 -5.47
CA PHE A 159 -31.75 -18.07 -5.03
C PHE A 159 -31.10 -18.21 -3.65
N GLY A 160 -30.63 -17.12 -3.05
CA GLY A 160 -29.92 -17.10 -1.77
C GLY A 160 -28.40 -17.22 -1.94
N ALA A 161 -27.64 -16.47 -1.14
CA ALA A 161 -26.18 -16.44 -1.21
C ALA A 161 -25.52 -17.83 -1.02
N GLY A 162 -26.11 -18.69 -0.18
CA GLY A 162 -25.62 -20.05 0.07
C GLY A 162 -25.79 -21.02 -1.10
N GLN A 163 -26.68 -20.75 -2.06
CA GLN A 163 -26.79 -21.57 -3.29
C GLN A 163 -25.72 -21.19 -4.32
N VAL A 164 -25.32 -19.91 -4.35
CA VAL A 164 -24.29 -19.42 -5.27
C VAL A 164 -22.88 -19.70 -4.74
N ALA A 165 -22.71 -19.65 -3.42
CA ALA A 165 -21.46 -19.94 -2.73
C ALA A 165 -21.73 -20.80 -1.48
N PRO A 166 -21.98 -22.12 -1.66
CA PRO A 166 -22.25 -23.01 -0.54
C PRO A 166 -21.03 -23.17 0.37
N THR A 167 -21.28 -23.26 1.67
CA THR A 167 -20.24 -23.64 2.64
C THR A 167 -20.00 -25.14 2.52
N GLN A 168 -18.77 -25.52 2.18
CA GLN A 168 -18.37 -26.92 2.02
C GLN A 168 -17.65 -27.39 3.29
N ILE A 169 -18.03 -28.57 3.77
CA ILE A 169 -17.40 -29.22 4.92
C ILE A 169 -16.65 -30.44 4.40
N PHE A 170 -15.34 -30.47 4.65
CA PHE A 170 -14.47 -31.59 4.30
C PHE A 170 -14.16 -32.38 5.57
N ILE A 171 -14.33 -33.70 5.50
CA ILE A 171 -13.97 -34.63 6.57
C ILE A 171 -12.74 -35.40 6.09
N GLU A 172 -11.68 -35.39 6.89
CA GLU A 172 -10.40 -36.05 6.60
C GLU A 172 -10.03 -36.98 7.76
N ASN A 173 -9.58 -38.20 7.42
CA ASN A 173 -9.12 -39.19 8.38
C ASN A 173 -8.06 -40.10 7.72
N ASP A 174 -7.12 -40.61 8.51
CA ASP A 174 -6.04 -41.50 8.06
C ASP A 174 -6.55 -42.90 7.68
N ASP A 175 -7.69 -43.32 8.24
CA ASP A 175 -8.33 -44.60 7.98
C ASP A 175 -9.25 -44.58 6.74
N ASN A 176 -9.53 -45.76 6.17
CA ASN A 176 -10.46 -45.88 5.05
C ASN A 176 -11.89 -45.51 5.49
N MET A 177 -12.35 -44.32 5.09
CA MET A 177 -13.69 -43.81 5.41
C MET A 177 -14.84 -44.42 4.59
N ARG A 178 -14.57 -45.38 3.69
CA ARG A 178 -15.60 -46.06 2.89
C ARG A 178 -16.22 -47.24 3.63
N THR A 179 -16.41 -47.12 4.94
CA THR A 179 -17.07 -48.12 5.78
C THR A 179 -18.44 -47.62 6.22
N THR A 180 -19.32 -48.55 6.57
CA THR A 180 -20.69 -48.25 7.01
C THR A 180 -20.70 -47.33 8.24
N ASP A 181 -19.74 -47.48 9.15
CA ASP A 181 -19.65 -46.68 10.37
C ASP A 181 -19.37 -45.19 10.07
N TYR A 182 -18.48 -44.90 9.12
CA TYR A 182 -18.20 -43.51 8.71
C TYR A 182 -19.37 -42.90 7.94
N ILE A 183 -20.07 -43.68 7.12
CA ILE A 183 -21.28 -43.20 6.43
C ILE A 183 -22.35 -42.79 7.45
N ALA A 184 -22.59 -43.62 8.47
CA ALA A 184 -23.54 -43.31 9.54
C ALA A 184 -23.13 -42.06 10.34
N GLN A 185 -21.83 -41.84 10.55
CA GLN A 185 -21.33 -40.63 11.21
C GLN A 185 -21.53 -39.39 10.34
N ILE A 186 -21.27 -39.47 9.03
CA ILE A 186 -21.51 -38.36 8.08
C ILE A 186 -22.99 -37.99 8.05
N GLU A 187 -23.88 -38.98 7.99
CA GLU A 187 -25.33 -38.77 8.02
C GLU A 187 -25.77 -38.07 9.32
N LYS A 188 -25.24 -38.51 10.47
CA LYS A 188 -25.51 -37.87 11.75
C LYS A 188 -25.00 -36.43 11.81
N ILE A 189 -23.80 -36.16 11.29
CA ILE A 189 -23.25 -34.80 11.22
C ILE A 189 -24.12 -33.91 10.32
N SER A 190 -24.57 -34.45 9.18
CA SER A 190 -25.47 -33.74 8.26
C SER A 190 -26.79 -33.36 8.94
N ASP A 191 -27.39 -34.29 9.69
CA ASP A 191 -28.62 -34.07 10.46
C ASP A 191 -28.42 -33.00 11.55
N ASP A 192 -27.36 -33.11 12.35
CA ASP A 192 -27.02 -32.14 13.39
C ASP A 192 -26.80 -30.72 12.80
N LEU A 193 -26.16 -30.62 11.64
CA LEU A 193 -25.95 -29.36 10.92
C LEU A 193 -27.27 -28.78 10.41
N SER A 194 -28.20 -29.60 9.91
CA SER A 194 -29.48 -29.14 9.39
C SER A 194 -30.34 -28.39 10.44
N HIS A 195 -30.07 -28.62 11.73
CA HIS A 195 -30.75 -27.97 12.84
C HIS A 195 -30.09 -26.66 13.31
N LEU A 196 -28.93 -26.29 12.77
CA LEU A 196 -28.27 -25.03 13.14
C LEU A 196 -28.98 -23.81 12.53
N ILE A 197 -28.98 -22.72 13.30
CA ILE A 197 -29.55 -21.44 12.88
C ILE A 197 -28.76 -20.90 11.68
N GLY A 198 -29.45 -20.57 10.59
CA GLY A 198 -28.86 -20.00 9.38
C GLY A 198 -28.50 -21.02 8.30
N ILE A 199 -28.84 -22.30 8.49
CA ILE A 199 -28.69 -23.35 7.49
C ILE A 199 -30.06 -23.66 6.90
N ASP A 200 -30.24 -23.36 5.61
CA ASP A 200 -31.48 -23.67 4.87
C ASP A 200 -31.55 -25.14 4.43
N MET A 201 -30.40 -25.70 4.02
CA MET A 201 -30.30 -27.07 3.53
C MET A 201 -28.85 -27.57 3.64
N VAL A 202 -28.69 -28.86 3.94
CA VAL A 202 -27.43 -29.61 3.82
C VAL A 202 -27.60 -30.62 2.68
N MET A 203 -26.61 -30.69 1.77
CA MET A 203 -26.61 -31.58 0.60
C MET A 203 -25.47 -32.57 0.66
#